data_AF-A0A916L8E2-F1
#
_entry.id   AF-A0A916L8E2-F1
#
_cell.length_a   1.000
_cell.length_b   1.000
_cell.length_c   1.000
_cell.angle_alpha   90.00
_cell.angle_beta   90.00
_cell.angle_gamma   90.00
#
_symmetry.space_group_name_H-M   'P 1'
#
loop_
_entity.id
_entity.type
_entity.pdbx_description
1 polymer ?
#
loop_
_entity_poly.entity_id
_entity_poly.type
_entity_poly.pdbx_seq_one_letter_code
_entity_poly.pdbx_strand_id
1 'polypeptide(L)'
;MRVDASGNPETGEVGINEETLSTLMELMGKIFSPKNPPTLSYQPAGCPDAKPSPPAAYCPATNTIVVDLPALARMGKVASAAEHSLPQGDDTSLSIVMSRYALAVQHERGLPMQSPWTALRTACLTGVAHRKMAVPTDLPSGQQLVLTAGDLDEAVSGLLTNRMVASDADGVSVPAGFTRIAAFRAGVGGDMDACYARYPG
;
A
#
# COMPACT_ATOMS: atom_id res chain seq x y z
N MET A 1 -19.79 -10.83 10.84
CA MET A 1 -19.02 -9.98 11.76
C MET A 1 -18.34 -10.93 12.73
N ARG A 2 -17.01 -10.96 12.75
CA ARG A 2 -16.29 -11.71 13.79
C ARG A 2 -16.45 -10.94 15.09
N VAL A 3 -16.60 -11.65 16.19
CA VAL A 3 -16.70 -11.09 17.53
C VAL A 3 -15.62 -11.72 18.38
N ASP A 4 -14.99 -10.91 19.22
CA ASP A 4 -13.95 -11.37 20.10
C ASP A 4 -14.54 -12.21 21.25
N ALA A 5 -13.67 -12.73 22.12
CA ALA A 5 -14.11 -13.52 23.28
C ALA A 5 -15.02 -12.74 24.25
N SER A 6 -15.07 -11.41 24.15
CA SER A 6 -15.94 -10.52 24.93
C SER A 6 -17.24 -10.12 24.20
N GLY A 7 -17.45 -10.59 22.98
CA GLY A 7 -18.64 -10.29 22.17
C GLY A 7 -18.59 -8.93 21.48
N ASN A 8 -17.45 -8.23 21.53
CA ASN A 8 -17.25 -6.99 20.77
C ASN A 8 -16.92 -7.36 19.32
N PRO A 9 -17.32 -6.53 18.33
CA PRO A 9 -16.87 -6.72 16.96
C PRO A 9 -15.33 -6.74 16.92
N GLU A 10 -14.75 -7.81 16.41
CA GLU A 10 -13.34 -7.79 16.04
C GLU A 10 -13.19 -6.81 14.89
N THR A 11 -12.41 -5.75 15.12
CA THR A 11 -12.16 -4.74 14.10
C THR A 11 -11.20 -5.28 13.04
N GLY A 12 -10.30 -6.20 13.42
CA GLY A 12 -9.30 -6.75 12.51
C GLY A 12 -8.01 -5.91 12.39
N GLU A 13 -8.08 -4.69 12.91
CA GLU A 13 -7.00 -3.69 12.94
C GLU A 13 -5.73 -4.19 13.61
N VAL A 14 -4.60 -3.93 12.98
CA VAL A 14 -3.27 -4.13 13.55
C VAL A 14 -2.59 -2.81 13.89
N GLY A 15 -1.73 -2.83 14.91
CA GLY A 15 -0.91 -1.67 15.24
C GLY A 15 0.09 -1.36 14.13
N ILE A 16 0.23 -0.09 13.76
CA ILE A 16 1.27 0.37 12.83
C ILE A 16 2.60 0.53 13.58
N ASN A 17 3.45 -0.47 13.50
CA ASN A 17 4.76 -0.53 14.16
C ASN A 17 5.80 -1.26 13.26
N GLU A 18 7.04 -1.38 13.73
CA GLU A 18 8.12 -2.00 12.94
C GLU A 18 7.85 -3.48 12.61
N GLU A 19 7.26 -4.24 13.55
CA GLU A 19 6.93 -5.66 13.35
C GLU A 19 5.88 -5.83 12.25
N THR A 20 4.78 -5.08 12.31
CA THR A 20 3.72 -5.10 11.29
C THR A 20 4.27 -4.75 9.92
N LEU A 21 5.11 -3.72 9.82
CA LEU A 21 5.69 -3.32 8.54
C LEU A 21 6.74 -4.33 8.04
N SER A 22 7.51 -4.97 8.91
CA SER A 22 8.40 -6.06 8.51
C SER A 22 7.61 -7.25 7.93
N THR A 23 6.52 -7.62 8.58
CA THR A 23 5.62 -8.69 8.11
C THR A 23 4.96 -8.32 6.79
N LEU A 24 4.55 -7.06 6.63
CA LEU A 24 4.05 -6.55 5.35
C LEU A 24 5.10 -6.67 4.24
N MET A 25 6.37 -6.33 4.51
CA MET A 25 7.45 -6.45 3.52
C MET A 25 7.69 -7.92 3.11
N GLU A 26 7.66 -8.86 4.05
CA GLU A 26 7.74 -10.31 3.76
C GLU A 26 6.58 -10.76 2.86
N LEU A 27 5.36 -10.32 3.20
CA LEU A 27 4.16 -10.65 2.45
C LEU A 27 4.18 -10.08 1.03
N MET A 28 4.58 -8.82 0.86
CA MET A 28 4.76 -8.22 -0.45
C MET A 28 5.84 -8.95 -1.27
N GLY A 29 6.92 -9.39 -0.61
CA GLY A 29 7.94 -10.24 -1.21
C GLY A 29 7.39 -11.56 -1.72
N LYS A 30 6.49 -12.21 -0.99
CA LYS A 30 5.79 -13.42 -1.46
C LYS A 30 4.85 -13.13 -2.62
N ILE A 31 4.05 -12.06 -2.52
CA ILE A 31 3.03 -11.70 -3.51
C ILE A 31 3.66 -11.32 -4.86
N PHE A 32 4.68 -10.47 -4.85
CA PHE A 32 5.28 -9.93 -6.07
C PHE A 32 6.52 -10.70 -6.53
N SER A 33 7.21 -11.40 -5.62
CA SER A 33 8.42 -12.17 -5.89
C SER A 33 9.48 -11.41 -6.75
N PRO A 34 9.83 -10.16 -6.41
CA PRO A 34 10.87 -9.42 -7.14
C PRO A 34 12.23 -10.10 -6.97
N LYS A 35 13.11 -9.97 -7.96
CA LYS A 35 14.49 -10.49 -7.89
C LYS A 35 15.33 -9.74 -6.86
N ASN A 36 15.11 -8.43 -6.75
CA ASN A 36 15.77 -7.52 -5.84
C ASN A 36 14.69 -6.81 -4.99
N PRO A 37 14.19 -7.46 -3.91
CA PRO A 37 13.18 -6.85 -3.05
C PRO A 37 13.69 -5.54 -2.44
N PRO A 38 12.82 -4.51 -2.31
CA PRO A 38 13.20 -3.27 -1.65
C PRO A 38 13.47 -3.48 -0.17
N THR A 39 14.31 -2.61 0.40
CA THR A 39 14.57 -2.54 1.84
C THR A 39 13.63 -1.53 2.51
N LEU A 40 13.42 -1.65 3.81
CA LEU A 40 12.63 -0.73 4.62
C LEU A 40 13.55 0.09 5.55
N SER A 41 13.33 1.40 5.62
CA SER A 41 14.05 2.32 6.51
C SER A 41 13.09 3.24 7.25
N TYR A 42 13.33 3.44 8.54
CA TYR A 42 12.62 4.41 9.39
C TYR A 42 13.40 5.72 9.60
N GLN A 43 14.62 5.79 9.06
CA GLN A 43 15.44 6.98 9.14
C GLN A 43 15.15 7.88 7.94
N PRO A 44 15.01 9.21 8.15
CA PRO A 44 14.99 10.16 7.05
C PRO A 44 16.26 9.98 6.20
N ALA A 45 16.08 9.62 4.94
CA ALA A 45 17.17 9.46 4.00
C ALA A 45 16.95 10.39 2.81
N GLY A 46 18.05 10.91 2.26
CA GLY A 46 18.01 11.61 0.98
C GLY A 46 17.59 10.65 -0.12
N CYS A 47 16.58 11.04 -0.89
CA CYS A 47 16.08 10.31 -2.06
C CYS A 47 16.53 11.10 -3.30
N PRO A 48 17.73 10.84 -3.86
CA PRO A 48 18.32 11.74 -4.84
C PRO A 48 17.58 11.77 -6.19
N ASP A 49 16.79 10.73 -6.47
CA ASP A 49 16.13 10.47 -7.75
C ASP A 49 14.60 10.39 -7.64
N ALA A 50 14.05 10.77 -6.48
CA ALA A 50 12.62 10.98 -6.29
C ALA A 50 12.35 12.04 -5.22
N LYS A 51 11.21 12.73 -5.29
CA LYS A 51 10.84 13.71 -4.27
C LYS A 51 10.37 13.03 -2.98
N PRO A 52 10.64 13.61 -1.80
CA PRO A 52 10.05 13.14 -0.56
C PRO A 52 8.52 13.17 -0.62
N SER A 53 7.88 12.05 -0.29
CA SER A 53 6.42 11.89 -0.28
C SER A 53 5.95 11.32 1.06
N PRO A 54 6.00 12.07 2.18
CA PRO A 54 5.55 11.55 3.47
C PRO A 54 4.07 11.12 3.40
N PRO A 55 3.67 10.08 4.16
CA PRO A 55 4.43 9.42 5.23
C PRO A 55 5.33 8.27 4.75
N ALA A 56 5.31 7.89 3.48
CA ALA A 56 6.22 6.87 2.94
C ALA A 56 6.63 7.18 1.49
N ALA A 57 7.92 7.05 1.21
CA ALA A 57 8.52 7.29 -0.10
C ALA A 57 9.27 6.04 -0.59
N TYR A 58 9.34 5.86 -1.91
CA TYR A 58 10.22 4.86 -2.53
C TYR A 58 11.37 5.59 -3.23
N CYS A 59 12.60 5.19 -2.94
CA CYS A 59 13.83 5.71 -3.54
C CYS A 59 14.39 4.70 -4.53
N PRO A 60 14.25 4.94 -5.85
CA PRO A 60 14.72 3.99 -6.85
C PRO A 60 16.23 3.76 -6.81
N ALA A 61 17.03 4.80 -6.54
CA ALA A 61 18.50 4.73 -6.55
C ALA A 61 19.08 3.75 -5.53
N THR A 62 18.43 3.60 -4.38
CA THR A 62 18.87 2.69 -3.30
C THR A 62 17.95 1.49 -3.14
N ASN A 63 16.86 1.42 -3.92
CA ASN A 63 15.79 0.44 -3.76
C ASN A 63 15.26 0.36 -2.32
N THR A 64 14.92 1.52 -1.75
CA THR A 64 14.51 1.65 -0.33
C THR A 64 13.15 2.30 -0.21
N ILE A 65 12.31 1.73 0.64
CA ILE A 65 11.08 2.36 1.12
C ILE A 65 11.42 3.07 2.43
N VAL A 66 11.26 4.38 2.46
CA VAL A 66 11.49 5.22 3.65
C VAL A 66 10.14 5.54 4.28
N VAL A 67 10.01 5.34 5.58
CA VAL A 67 8.76 5.47 6.32
C VAL A 67 8.91 6.41 7.52
N ASP A 68 8.03 7.41 7.61
CA ASP A 68 7.74 8.14 8.85
C ASP A 68 6.73 7.32 9.65
N LEU A 69 7.26 6.43 10.51
CA LEU A 69 6.44 5.50 11.29
C LEU A 69 5.43 6.22 12.20
N PRO A 70 5.79 7.30 12.94
CA PRO A 70 4.82 8.09 13.69
C PRO A 70 3.70 8.69 12.82
N ALA A 71 4.00 9.15 11.60
CA ALA A 71 2.97 9.68 10.70
C ALA A 71 2.05 8.59 10.15
N LEU A 72 2.58 7.43 9.76
CA LEU A 72 1.74 6.28 9.39
C LEU A 72 0.87 5.86 10.57
N ALA A 73 1.41 5.72 11.77
CA ALA A 73 0.62 5.33 12.95
C ALA A 73 -0.51 6.32 13.30
N ARG A 74 -0.37 7.62 12.95
CA ARG A 74 -1.48 8.58 13.07
C ARG A 74 -2.53 8.40 11.98
N MET A 75 -2.12 8.07 10.76
CA MET A 75 -3.04 7.82 9.63
C MET A 75 -3.79 6.50 9.78
N GLY A 76 -3.19 5.51 10.44
CA GLY A 76 -3.77 4.19 10.68
C GLY A 76 -4.76 4.13 11.84
N LYS A 77 -5.19 5.28 12.37
CA LYS A 77 -6.15 5.31 13.46
C LYS A 77 -7.56 5.16 12.92
N VAL A 78 -8.33 4.29 13.55
CA VAL A 78 -9.76 4.15 13.27
C VAL A 78 -10.46 5.48 13.50
N ALA A 79 -11.16 5.97 12.48
CA ALA A 79 -11.99 7.17 12.60
C ALA A 79 -13.18 6.90 13.51
N SER A 80 -13.50 7.83 14.41
CA SER A 80 -14.68 7.65 15.27
C SER A 80 -15.97 7.83 14.47
N ALA A 81 -17.04 7.11 14.83
CA ALA A 81 -18.35 7.22 14.17
C ALA A 81 -18.96 8.64 14.19
N ALA A 82 -18.46 9.52 15.07
CA ALA A 82 -18.87 10.91 15.17
C ALA A 82 -18.20 11.83 14.12
N GLU A 83 -17.10 11.39 13.50
CA GLU A 83 -16.24 12.23 12.66
C GLU A 83 -16.79 12.50 11.25
N HIS A 84 -17.93 11.90 10.85
CA HIS A 84 -18.52 12.04 9.50
C HIS A 84 -17.48 11.89 8.38
N SER A 85 -16.43 11.12 8.63
CA SER A 85 -15.30 10.88 7.73
C SER A 85 -15.51 9.59 6.95
N LEU A 86 -14.72 9.44 5.88
CA LEU A 86 -14.63 8.14 5.21
C LEU A 86 -13.94 7.12 6.15
N PRO A 87 -14.18 5.81 5.97
CA PRO A 87 -13.50 4.76 6.73
C PRO A 87 -11.98 4.95 6.76
N GLN A 88 -11.40 4.81 7.94
CA GLN A 88 -9.97 4.87 8.21
C GLN A 88 -9.63 3.80 9.25
N GLY A 89 -8.40 3.30 9.19
CA GLY A 89 -7.89 2.17 9.96
C GLY A 89 -6.47 1.83 9.48
N ASP A 90 -5.95 0.70 9.91
CA ASP A 90 -4.58 0.24 9.65
C ASP A 90 -4.25 0.25 8.15
N ASP A 91 -5.16 -0.15 7.28
CA ASP A 91 -4.93 -0.29 5.86
C ASP A 91 -4.95 1.05 5.12
N THR A 92 -5.46 2.12 5.76
CA THR A 92 -5.15 3.50 5.34
C THR A 92 -3.65 3.76 5.29
N SER A 93 -2.88 3.09 6.17
CA SER A 93 -1.42 3.19 6.25
C SER A 93 -0.71 2.05 5.53
N LEU A 94 -1.16 0.80 5.71
CA LEU A 94 -0.51 -0.35 5.09
C LEU A 94 -0.57 -0.27 3.57
N SER A 95 -1.72 0.13 2.99
CA SER A 95 -1.86 0.33 1.54
C SER A 95 -0.87 1.36 0.97
N ILE A 96 -0.46 2.37 1.75
CA ILE A 96 0.58 3.33 1.33
C ILE A 96 1.93 2.62 1.21
N VAL A 97 2.31 1.80 2.20
CA VAL A 97 3.57 1.04 2.16
C VAL A 97 3.53 -0.01 1.05
N MET A 98 2.42 -0.71 0.85
CA MET A 98 2.21 -1.62 -0.28
C MET A 98 2.40 -0.90 -1.62
N SER A 99 1.88 0.32 -1.76
CA SER A 99 2.06 1.11 -2.98
C SER A 99 3.52 1.48 -3.24
N ARG A 100 4.31 1.76 -2.19
CA ARG A 100 5.76 2.00 -2.33
C ARG A 100 6.50 0.72 -2.74
N TYR A 101 6.08 -0.44 -2.24
CA TYR A 101 6.59 -1.73 -2.70
C TYR A 101 6.25 -1.98 -4.18
N ALA A 102 5.02 -1.67 -4.59
CA ALA A 102 4.60 -1.78 -5.98
C ALA A 102 5.40 -0.86 -6.93
N LEU A 103 5.88 0.30 -6.46
CA LEU A 103 6.84 1.12 -7.21
C LEU A 103 8.18 0.40 -7.41
N ALA A 104 8.70 -0.29 -6.39
CA ALA A 104 9.92 -1.10 -6.51
C ALA A 104 9.78 -2.22 -7.54
N VAL A 105 8.63 -2.90 -7.57
CA VAL A 105 8.33 -3.96 -8.55
C VAL A 105 8.25 -3.39 -9.97
N GLN A 106 7.75 -2.17 -10.13
CA GLN A 106 7.76 -1.48 -11.43
C GLN A 106 9.19 -1.06 -11.84
N HIS A 107 9.97 -0.56 -10.89
CA HIS A 107 11.35 -0.13 -11.12
C HIS A 107 12.24 -1.30 -11.56
N GLU A 108 12.09 -2.48 -10.95
CA GLU A 108 12.80 -3.70 -11.38
C GLU A 108 12.49 -4.09 -12.85
N ARG A 109 11.30 -3.73 -13.36
CA ARG A 109 10.93 -3.94 -14.77
C ARG A 109 11.45 -2.85 -15.70
N GLY A 110 12.24 -1.90 -15.21
CA GLY A 110 12.79 -0.79 -16.00
C GLY A 110 11.74 0.22 -16.46
N LEU A 111 10.59 0.29 -15.78
CA LEU A 111 9.51 1.20 -16.13
C LEU A 111 9.79 2.61 -15.58
N PRO A 112 9.27 3.67 -16.22
CA PRO A 112 9.43 5.04 -15.71
C PRO A 112 8.88 5.19 -14.29
N MET A 113 9.58 5.96 -13.45
CA MET A 113 9.17 6.21 -12.05
C MET A 113 8.37 7.50 -11.85
N GLN A 114 8.40 8.41 -12.83
CA GLN A 114 7.66 9.68 -12.80
C GLN A 114 6.71 9.75 -14.00
N SER A 115 5.49 9.30 -13.82
CA SER A 115 4.47 9.28 -14.86
C SER A 115 3.08 9.05 -14.26
N PRO A 116 2.03 9.68 -14.82
CA PRO A 116 0.65 9.31 -14.53
C PRO A 116 0.36 7.82 -14.72
N TRP A 117 1.05 7.16 -15.67
CA TRP A 117 0.92 5.71 -15.90
C TRP A 117 1.48 4.91 -14.73
N THR A 118 2.62 5.31 -14.19
CA THR A 118 3.22 4.73 -12.98
C THR A 118 2.25 4.83 -11.82
N ALA A 119 1.70 6.03 -11.58
CA ALA A 119 0.73 6.26 -10.51
C ALA A 119 -0.50 5.34 -10.60
N LEU A 120 -1.09 5.18 -11.80
CA LEU A 120 -2.24 4.29 -12.01
C LEU A 120 -1.86 2.81 -11.91
N ARG A 121 -0.70 2.43 -12.42
CA ARG A 121 -0.20 1.06 -12.31
C ARG A 121 0.10 0.70 -10.86
N THR A 122 0.67 1.62 -10.07
CA THR A 122 0.87 1.47 -8.62
C THR A 122 -0.45 1.17 -7.91
N ALA A 123 -1.51 1.93 -8.21
CA ALA A 123 -2.83 1.68 -7.63
C ALA A 123 -3.36 0.29 -8.00
N CYS A 124 -3.23 -0.10 -9.27
CA CYS A 124 -3.64 -1.42 -9.75
C CYS A 124 -2.86 -2.54 -9.05
N LEU A 125 -1.53 -2.48 -9.02
CA LEU A 125 -0.70 -3.48 -8.35
C LEU A 125 -0.98 -3.55 -6.85
N THR A 126 -1.25 -2.42 -6.21
CA THR A 126 -1.69 -2.40 -4.80
C THR A 126 -3.03 -3.14 -4.64
N GLY A 127 -3.98 -2.98 -5.55
CA GLY A 127 -5.21 -3.76 -5.57
C GLY A 127 -4.98 -5.27 -5.75
N VAL A 128 -3.99 -5.67 -6.57
CA VAL A 128 -3.58 -7.09 -6.69
C VAL A 128 -3.04 -7.61 -5.37
N ALA A 129 -2.23 -6.83 -4.64
CA ALA A 129 -1.75 -7.20 -3.32
C ALA A 129 -2.92 -7.45 -2.35
N HIS A 130 -3.90 -6.55 -2.31
CA HIS A 130 -5.10 -6.73 -1.48
C HIS A 130 -5.86 -8.02 -1.82
N ARG A 131 -6.05 -8.31 -3.12
CA ARG A 131 -6.67 -9.58 -3.55
C ARG A 131 -5.93 -10.79 -2.99
N LYS A 132 -4.59 -10.77 -2.99
CA LYS A 132 -3.76 -11.88 -2.51
C LYS A 132 -3.75 -11.97 -0.99
N MET A 133 -3.88 -10.85 -0.29
CA MET A 133 -3.99 -10.80 1.17
C MET A 133 -5.36 -11.25 1.72
N ALA A 134 -6.36 -11.48 0.85
CA ALA A 134 -7.65 -12.03 1.25
C ALA A 134 -7.58 -13.51 1.69
N VAL A 135 -6.44 -14.17 1.49
CA VAL A 135 -6.16 -15.53 1.95
C VAL A 135 -4.86 -15.58 2.76
N PRO A 136 -4.77 -16.40 3.81
CA PRO A 136 -3.53 -16.57 4.56
C PRO A 136 -2.37 -17.00 3.65
N THR A 137 -1.19 -16.42 3.89
CA THR A 137 0.05 -16.74 3.18
C THR A 137 1.11 -17.13 4.20
N ASP A 138 1.81 -18.24 3.94
CA ASP A 138 2.90 -18.69 4.82
C ASP A 138 4.13 -17.78 4.68
N LEU A 139 4.47 -17.10 5.77
CA LEU A 139 5.64 -16.21 5.85
C LEU A 139 6.79 -16.88 6.62
N PRO A 140 8.06 -16.58 6.28
CA PRO A 140 9.21 -17.12 7.00
C PRO A 140 9.21 -16.83 8.51
N SER A 141 8.71 -15.65 8.90
CA SER A 141 8.54 -15.27 10.30
C SER A 141 7.46 -16.07 11.04
N GLY A 142 6.59 -16.80 10.33
CA GLY A 142 5.41 -17.44 10.87
C GLY A 142 4.26 -16.47 11.20
N GLN A 143 4.47 -15.17 11.01
CA GLN A 143 3.43 -14.16 11.20
C GLN A 143 2.42 -14.20 10.05
N GLN A 144 1.24 -13.61 10.28
CA GLN A 144 0.21 -13.48 9.28
C GLN A 144 -0.34 -12.06 9.27
N LEU A 145 -0.59 -11.55 8.07
CA LEU A 145 -1.31 -10.31 7.84
C LEU A 145 -2.35 -10.60 6.75
N VAL A 146 -3.61 -10.71 7.16
CA VAL A 146 -4.72 -11.13 6.31
C VAL A 146 -5.76 -10.02 6.34
N LEU A 147 -6.30 -9.66 5.18
CA LEU A 147 -7.28 -8.58 5.12
C LEU A 147 -8.53 -8.91 5.93
N THR A 148 -9.07 -7.88 6.56
CA THR A 148 -10.30 -7.95 7.31
C THR A 148 -11.44 -7.19 6.63
N ALA A 149 -12.60 -7.17 7.28
CA ALA A 149 -13.79 -6.54 6.72
C ALA A 149 -13.73 -5.03 7.02
N GLY A 150 -13.14 -4.26 6.12
CA GLY A 150 -13.02 -2.79 6.24
C GLY A 150 -11.82 -2.25 5.51
N ASP A 151 -10.72 -3.00 5.51
CA ASP A 151 -9.42 -2.62 4.94
C ASP A 151 -9.56 -2.11 3.50
N LEU A 152 -10.35 -2.81 2.66
CA LEU A 152 -10.54 -2.38 1.27
C LEU A 152 -11.23 -1.01 1.16
N ASP A 153 -12.17 -0.71 2.06
CA ASP A 153 -12.86 0.58 2.12
C ASP A 153 -11.92 1.69 2.63
N GLU A 154 -10.98 1.36 3.51
CA GLU A 154 -9.93 2.27 4.00
C GLU A 154 -8.93 2.63 2.90
N ALA A 155 -8.45 1.64 2.13
CA ALA A 155 -7.61 1.89 0.96
C ALA A 155 -8.32 2.78 -0.07
N VAL A 156 -9.61 2.53 -0.33
CA VAL A 156 -10.44 3.38 -1.21
C VAL A 156 -10.60 4.79 -0.65
N SER A 157 -10.77 4.92 0.66
CA SER A 157 -10.83 6.21 1.34
C SER A 157 -9.50 6.96 1.24
N GLY A 158 -8.37 6.26 1.35
CA GLY A 158 -7.03 6.78 1.10
C GLY A 158 -6.85 7.29 -0.33
N LEU A 159 -7.31 6.53 -1.34
CA LEU A 159 -7.30 6.95 -2.75
C LEU A 159 -8.06 8.27 -2.98
N LEU A 160 -9.10 8.55 -2.20
CA LEU A 160 -9.87 9.80 -2.29
C LEU A 160 -9.23 10.95 -1.53
N THR A 161 -8.74 10.69 -0.32
CA THR A 161 -8.31 11.71 0.64
C THR A 161 -6.84 12.08 0.51
N ASN A 162 -5.93 11.10 0.56
CA ASN A 162 -4.48 11.33 0.54
C ASN A 162 -3.83 11.03 -0.82
N ARG A 163 -4.48 10.19 -1.66
CA ARG A 163 -4.08 9.83 -3.03
C ARG A 163 -2.76 9.07 -3.14
N MET A 164 -2.13 8.70 -2.03
CA MET A 164 -0.81 8.10 -2.01
C MET A 164 -0.78 6.75 -2.72
N VAL A 165 -1.78 5.88 -2.52
CA VAL A 165 -1.82 4.57 -3.19
C VAL A 165 -1.75 4.68 -4.73
N ALA A 166 -2.23 5.78 -5.30
CA ALA A 166 -2.21 6.04 -6.73
C ALA A 166 -1.26 7.19 -7.08
N SER A 167 -0.05 7.18 -6.53
CA SER A 167 1.01 8.12 -6.86
C SER A 167 2.26 7.45 -7.41
N ASP A 168 3.03 8.23 -8.17
CA ASP A 168 4.34 7.85 -8.68
C ASP A 168 5.44 8.00 -7.61
N ALA A 169 6.71 7.84 -7.97
CA ALA A 169 7.82 7.92 -7.02
C ALA A 169 7.98 9.32 -6.40
N ASP A 170 7.54 10.37 -7.08
CA ASP A 170 7.56 11.76 -6.59
C ASP A 170 6.33 12.09 -5.71
N GLY A 171 5.43 11.12 -5.50
CA GLY A 171 4.15 11.34 -4.82
C GLY A 171 3.11 12.05 -5.69
N VAL A 172 3.34 12.17 -7.01
CA VAL A 172 2.40 12.80 -7.94
C VAL A 172 1.34 11.78 -8.37
N SER A 173 0.08 12.17 -8.27
CA SER A 173 -1.07 11.34 -8.58
C SER A 173 -1.92 11.97 -9.70
N VAL A 174 -2.71 11.16 -10.40
CA VAL A 174 -3.75 11.69 -11.31
C VAL A 174 -4.82 12.48 -10.53
N PRO A 175 -5.41 13.55 -11.09
CA PRO A 175 -6.37 14.40 -10.36
C PRO A 175 -7.71 13.73 -10.04
N ALA A 176 -8.24 12.91 -10.95
CA ALA A 176 -9.58 12.35 -10.83
C ALA A 176 -9.61 11.13 -9.88
N GLY A 177 -10.38 11.23 -8.79
CA GLY A 177 -10.57 10.13 -7.83
C GLY A 177 -11.18 8.88 -8.45
N PHE A 178 -12.12 9.05 -9.36
CA PHE A 178 -12.73 7.93 -10.09
C PHE A 178 -11.69 7.11 -10.86
N THR A 179 -10.71 7.76 -11.49
CA THR A 179 -9.63 7.08 -12.22
C THR A 179 -8.72 6.29 -11.28
N ARG A 180 -8.41 6.84 -10.10
CA ARG A 180 -7.61 6.16 -9.06
C ARG A 180 -8.31 4.90 -8.55
N ILE A 181 -9.59 5.03 -8.21
CA ILE A 181 -10.43 3.90 -7.76
C ILE A 181 -10.58 2.85 -8.87
N ALA A 182 -10.81 3.28 -10.11
CA ALA A 182 -10.93 2.35 -11.24
C ALA A 182 -9.65 1.53 -11.46
N ALA A 183 -8.47 2.14 -11.29
CA ALA A 183 -7.19 1.44 -11.38
C ALA A 183 -7.00 0.44 -10.25
N PHE A 184 -7.23 0.86 -9.00
CA PHE A 184 -7.17 -0.03 -7.84
C PHE A 184 -8.13 -1.22 -7.97
N ARG A 185 -9.40 -0.96 -8.32
CA ARG A 185 -10.42 -2.00 -8.55
C ARG A 185 -10.03 -2.98 -9.65
N ALA A 186 -9.38 -2.51 -10.72
CA ALA A 186 -8.90 -3.40 -11.79
C ALA A 186 -7.88 -4.42 -11.25
N GLY A 187 -7.04 -4.00 -10.31
CA GLY A 187 -6.12 -4.90 -9.61
C GLY A 187 -6.81 -5.88 -8.67
N VAL A 188 -7.75 -5.40 -7.86
CA VAL A 188 -8.55 -6.25 -6.96
C VAL A 188 -9.27 -7.37 -7.72
N GLY A 189 -9.80 -7.06 -8.90
CA GLY A 189 -10.45 -8.05 -9.78
C GLY A 189 -9.50 -8.83 -10.70
N GLY A 190 -8.22 -8.44 -10.78
CA GLY A 190 -7.28 -8.91 -11.80
C GLY A 190 -6.01 -9.51 -11.23
N ASP A 191 -4.96 -9.46 -12.04
CA ASP A 191 -3.60 -9.90 -11.71
C ASP A 191 -2.57 -8.86 -12.19
N MET A 192 -1.29 -9.15 -11.96
CA MET A 192 -0.20 -8.25 -12.31
C MET A 192 -0.14 -7.98 -13.81
N ASP A 193 -0.30 -9.01 -14.65
CA ASP A 193 -0.18 -8.88 -16.10
C ASP A 193 -1.29 -7.99 -16.67
N ALA A 194 -2.51 -8.11 -16.13
CA ALA A 194 -3.60 -7.19 -16.45
C ALA A 194 -3.27 -5.74 -16.09
N CYS A 195 -2.61 -5.48 -14.95
CA CYS A 195 -2.18 -4.13 -14.58
C CYS A 195 -1.14 -3.56 -15.55
N TYR A 196 -0.14 -4.35 -15.96
CA TYR A 196 0.87 -3.90 -16.93
C TYR A 196 0.28 -3.69 -18.33
N ALA A 197 -0.61 -4.57 -18.78
CA ALA A 197 -1.28 -4.42 -20.07
C ALA A 197 -2.19 -3.19 -20.11
N ARG A 198 -2.91 -2.92 -19.01
CA ARG A 198 -3.84 -1.80 -18.90
C ARG A 198 -3.14 -0.45 -18.74
N TYR A 199 -2.00 -0.42 -18.07
CA TYR A 199 -1.21 0.79 -17.83
C TYR A 199 0.22 0.57 -18.37
N PRO A 200 0.45 0.70 -19.68
CA PRO A 200 1.72 0.29 -20.30
C PRO A 200 2.83 1.34 -20.30
N GLY A 201 2.53 2.61 -20.00
CA GLY A 201 3.46 3.75 -20.19
C GLY A 201 4.37 4.09 -19.02
#